data_AF-A0A1H9M4I9-F1
#
_entry.id   AF-A0A1H9M4I9-F1
#
_cell.length_a   1.000
_cell.length_b   1.000
_cell.length_c   1.000
_cell.angle_alpha   90.00
_cell.angle_beta   90.00
_cell.angle_gamma   90.00
#
_symmetry.space_group_name_H-M   'P 1'
#
loop_
_entity.id
_entity.type
_entity.pdbx_description
1 polymer ?
#
loop_
_entity_poly.entity_id
_entity_poly.type
_entity_poly.pdbx_seq_one_letter_code
_entity_poly.pdbx_strand_id
1 'polypeptide(L)'
;MIVRYLVNGTPSELPLPSIYLERARPEDLAELVASDFWRQRQDVMPPVLSLIHLVEVDGSDLGVFEVRSELRPVFTAAALSVQQNQFRRKPKC
;
A
#
# COMPACT_ATOMS: atom_id res chain seq x y z
N MET A 1 -13.90 -4.94 -12.68
CA MET A 1 -14.64 -3.74 -12.21
C MET A 1 -13.72 -2.55 -12.37
N ILE A 2 -14.27 -1.36 -12.57
CA ILE A 2 -13.47 -0.12 -12.63
C ILE A 2 -13.88 0.74 -11.43
N VAL A 3 -12.91 1.12 -10.60
CA VAL A 3 -13.09 2.09 -9.53
C VAL A 3 -12.80 3.48 -10.11
N ARG A 4 -13.79 4.38 -10.07
CA ARG A 4 -13.59 5.79 -10.45
C ARG A 4 -13.39 6.62 -9.18
N TYR A 5 -12.33 7.42 -9.16
CA TYR A 5 -11.95 8.19 -7.98
C TYR A 5 -11.35 9.55 -8.35
N LEU A 6 -11.28 10.46 -7.38
CA LEU A 6 -10.47 11.68 -7.47
C LEU A 6 -9.37 11.68 -6.41
N VAL A 7 -8.19 12.17 -6.78
CA VAL A 7 -7.11 12.52 -5.84
C VAL A 7 -6.91 14.02 -5.87
N ASN A 8 -7.20 14.69 -4.75
CA ASN A 8 -7.14 16.15 -4.63
C ASN A 8 -7.90 16.86 -5.78
N GLY A 9 -9.05 16.32 -6.17
CA GLY A 9 -9.86 16.82 -7.28
C GLY A 9 -9.41 16.38 -8.69
N THR A 10 -8.33 15.61 -8.82
CA THR A 10 -7.88 15.06 -10.10
C THR A 10 -8.53 13.70 -10.35
N PRO A 11 -9.35 13.54 -11.40
CA PRO A 11 -10.03 12.28 -11.69
C PRO A 11 -9.04 11.21 -12.17
N SER A 12 -9.30 9.96 -11.79
CA SER A 12 -8.53 8.78 -12.18
C SER A 12 -9.38 7.52 -12.08
N GLU A 13 -8.89 6.43 -12.66
CA GLU A 13 -9.56 5.13 -12.69
C GLU A 13 -8.58 4.01 -12.33
N LEU A 14 -9.06 3.02 -11.60
CA LEU A 14 -8.30 1.83 -11.25
C LEU A 14 -9.11 0.57 -11.60
N PRO A 15 -8.71 -0.18 -12.64
CA PRO A 15 -9.28 -1.49 -12.92
C PRO A 15 -8.92 -2.49 -11.82
N LEU A 16 -9.93 -3.10 -11.18
CA LEU A 16 -9.74 -4.14 -10.16
C LEU A 16 -10.62 -5.37 -10.44
N PRO A 17 -10.11 -6.59 -10.14
CA PRO A 17 -10.95 -7.78 -10.05
C PRO A 17 -12.00 -7.63 -8.94
N SER A 18 -13.21 -8.16 -9.14
CA SER A 18 -14.33 -8.02 -8.19
C SER A 18 -14.02 -8.56 -6.78
N ILE A 19 -13.19 -9.60 -6.69
CA ILE A 19 -12.78 -10.21 -5.42
C ILE A 19 -12.12 -9.22 -4.44
N TYR A 20 -11.50 -8.15 -4.95
CA TYR A 20 -10.93 -7.11 -4.09
C TYR A 20 -12.02 -6.21 -3.49
N LEU A 21 -13.13 -5.99 -4.20
CA LEU A 21 -14.24 -5.17 -3.72
C LEU A 21 -15.09 -5.91 -2.68
N GLU A 22 -15.23 -7.23 -2.82
CA GLU A 22 -16.03 -8.06 -1.89
C GLU A 22 -15.52 -8.07 -0.45
N ARG A 23 -14.24 -7.74 -0.23
CA ARG A 23 -13.58 -7.85 1.07
C ARG A 23 -12.89 -6.57 1.56
N ALA A 24 -12.77 -5.56 0.71
CA ALA A 24 -12.10 -4.33 1.09
C ALA A 24 -13.06 -3.40 1.82
N ARG A 25 -12.58 -2.78 2.90
CA ARG A 25 -13.28 -1.64 3.48
C ARG A 25 -13.07 -0.42 2.57
N PRO A 26 -13.99 0.56 2.59
CA PRO A 26 -13.81 1.79 1.82
C PRO A 26 -12.46 2.49 2.07
N GLU A 27 -11.97 2.47 3.31
CA GLU A 27 -10.66 3.03 3.68
C GLU A 27 -9.51 2.27 3.00
N ASP A 28 -9.57 0.94 2.96
CA ASP A 28 -8.55 0.12 2.31
C ASP A 28 -8.52 0.39 0.79
N LEU A 29 -9.68 0.63 0.18
CA LEU A 29 -9.78 1.05 -1.23
C LEU A 29 -9.22 2.45 -1.44
N ALA A 30 -9.49 3.39 -0.54
CA ALA A 30 -8.95 4.75 -0.60
C ALA A 30 -7.41 4.75 -0.53
N GLU A 31 -6.83 3.95 0.37
CA GLU A 31 -5.38 3.75 0.46
C GLU A 31 -4.80 3.13 -0.81
N LEU A 32 -5.47 2.11 -1.37
CA LEU A 32 -5.05 1.44 -2.59
C LEU A 32 -5.01 2.38 -3.80
N VAL A 33 -6.09 3.13 -4.05
CA VAL A 33 -6.16 4.05 -5.19
C VAL A 33 -5.17 5.22 -5.02
N ALA A 34 -4.95 5.69 -3.79
CA ALA A 34 -3.92 6.68 -3.52
C ALA A 34 -2.52 6.15 -3.85
N SER A 35 -2.21 4.91 -3.42
CA SER A 35 -0.92 4.27 -3.69
C SER A 35 -0.67 4.10 -5.19
N ASP A 36 -1.68 3.62 -5.93
CA ASP A 36 -1.59 3.46 -7.38
C ASP A 36 -1.40 4.81 -8.10
N PHE A 37 -2.23 5.80 -7.77
CA PHE A 37 -2.18 7.14 -8.37
C PHE A 37 -0.80 7.79 -8.27
N TRP A 38 -0.20 7.72 -7.07
CA TRP A 38 1.11 8.31 -6.82
C TRP A 38 2.26 7.47 -7.37
N ARG A 39 2.13 6.14 -7.43
CA ARG A 39 3.13 5.26 -8.03
C ARG A 39 3.33 5.53 -9.53
N GLN A 40 2.27 5.91 -10.22
CA GLN A 40 2.31 6.24 -11.65
C GLN A 40 2.91 7.64 -11.94
N ARG A 41 3.13 8.46 -10.89
CA ARG A 41 3.64 9.85 -10.99
C ARG A 41 4.97 9.98 -10.24
N GLN A 42 6.00 9.33 -10.77
CA GLN A 42 7.32 9.31 -10.14
C GLN A 42 8.04 10.67 -10.20
N ASP A 43 7.55 11.59 -11.02
CA ASP A 43 8.02 12.97 -11.15
C ASP A 43 7.51 13.89 -10.03
N VAL A 44 6.49 13.47 -9.29
CA VAL A 44 5.86 14.27 -8.23
C VAL A 44 5.98 13.55 -6.88
N MET A 45 6.50 14.25 -5.88
CA MET A 45 6.50 13.73 -4.52
C MET A 45 5.06 13.74 -3.97
N PRO A 46 4.53 12.60 -3.48
CA PRO A 46 3.20 12.56 -2.90
C PRO A 46 3.10 13.51 -1.69
N PRO A 47 2.01 14.27 -1.56
CA PRO A 47 1.80 15.12 -0.39
C PRO A 47 1.61 14.24 0.86
N VAL A 48 1.89 14.82 2.04
CA VAL A 48 1.69 14.14 3.33
C VAL A 48 0.23 13.71 3.52
N LEU A 49 -0.71 14.49 3.00
CA LEU A 49 -2.14 14.20 3.02
C LEU A 49 -2.71 14.33 1.62
N SER A 50 -3.48 13.32 1.20
CA SER A 50 -4.27 13.31 -0.02
C SER A 50 -5.74 13.13 0.31
N LEU A 51 -6.60 13.91 -0.32
CA LEU A 51 -8.05 13.70 -0.29
C LEU A 51 -8.44 12.77 -1.43
N ILE A 52 -9.03 11.64 -1.07
CA ILE A 52 -9.46 10.60 -2.00
C ILE A 52 -10.98 10.54 -2.00
N HIS A 53 -11.62 10.83 -3.13
CA HIS A 53 -13.06 10.63 -3.29
C HIS A 53 -13.31 9.39 -4.13
N LEU A 54 -13.91 8.37 -3.53
CA LEU A 54 -14.34 7.13 -4.21
C LEU A 54 -15.72 7.33 -4.84
N VAL A 55 -15.75 8.00 -5.99
CA VAL A 55 -16.98 8.45 -6.69
C VAL A 55 -17.87 7.29 -7.11
N GLU A 56 -17.27 6.23 -7.66
CA GLU A 56 -18.03 5.10 -8.19
C GLU A 56 -17.25 3.80 -7.97
N VAL A 57 -17.75 2.99 -7.04
CA VAL A 57 -17.30 1.64 -6.73
C VAL A 57 -18.51 0.73 -6.78
N ASP A 58 -18.57 -0.13 -7.79
CA ASP A 58 -19.71 -1.04 -8.02
C ASP A 58 -21.07 -0.31 -8.02
N GLY A 59 -21.11 0.85 -8.69
CA GLY A 59 -22.29 1.71 -8.79
C GLY A 59 -22.63 2.54 -7.55
N SER A 60 -21.77 2.53 -6.52
CA SER A 60 -21.96 3.30 -5.28
C SER A 60 -20.87 4.36 -5.08
N ASP A 61 -21.26 5.55 -4.62
CA ASP A 61 -20.32 6.56 -4.11
C ASP A 61 -20.00 6.21 -2.64
N LEU A 62 -18.72 5.99 -2.33
CA LEU A 62 -18.27 5.63 -0.99
C LEU A 62 -17.77 6.84 -0.18
N GLY A 63 -17.76 8.04 -0.76
CA GLY A 63 -17.40 9.28 -0.09
C GLY A 63 -15.92 9.64 -0.15
N VAL A 64 -15.55 10.61 0.70
CA VAL A 64 -14.21 11.24 0.72
C VAL A 64 -13.42 10.78 1.95
N PHE A 65 -12.16 10.41 1.72
CA PHE A 65 -11.23 9.90 2.72
C PHE A 65 -9.95 10.72 2.75
N GLU A 66 -9.44 10.98 3.96
CA GLU A 66 -8.10 11.51 4.15
C GLU A 66 -7.10 10.35 4.18
N VAL A 67 -6.18 10.32 3.21
CA VAL A 67 -5.11 9.31 3.15
C VAL A 67 -3.78 9.99 3.43
N ARG A 68 -3.04 9.46 4.42
CA ARG A 68 -1.74 10.00 4.82
C ARG A 68 -0.60 9.18 4.27
N SER A 69 0.38 9.87 3.69
CA SER A 69 1.65 9.29 3.27
C SER A 69 2.65 9.41 4.43
N GLU A 70 2.76 8.36 5.23
CA GLU A 70 3.72 8.29 6.35
C GLU A 70 4.84 7.28 6.03
N LEU A 71 6.09 7.72 6.15
CA LEU A 71 7.24 6.83 6.05
C LEU A 71 7.38 6.02 7.34
N ARG A 72 7.04 4.73 7.29
CA ARG A 72 7.31 3.80 8.38
C ARG A 72 8.72 3.20 8.24
N PRO A 73 9.44 2.95 9.34
CA PRO A 73 10.70 2.23 9.29
C PRO A 73 10.51 0.85 8.66
N VAL A 74 11.31 0.53 7.62
CA VAL A 74 11.36 -0.81 7.02
C VAL A 74 12.52 -1.56 7.65
N PHE A 75 12.22 -2.61 8.41
CA PHE A 75 13.23 -3.49 8.98
C PHE A 75 13.52 -4.63 8.01
N THR A 76 14.80 -4.85 7.69
CA THR A 76 15.24 -5.94 6.83
C THR A 76 16.14 -6.89 7.61
N ALA A 77 16.02 -8.19 7.37
CA ALA A 77 16.88 -9.21 7.95
C ALA A 77 17.68 -9.88 6.83
N ALA A 78 18.97 -10.11 7.07
CA ALA A 78 19.82 -10.89 6.19
C ALA A 78 20.20 -12.20 6.89
N ALA A 79 20.27 -13.30 6.12
CA ALA A 79 20.76 -14.56 6.64
C ALA A 79 22.24 -14.42 7.01
N LEU A 80 22.58 -14.73 8.26
CA LEU A 80 23.98 -14.92 8.64
C LEU A 80 24.47 -16.20 7.96
N SER A 81 25.40 -16.09 7.02
CA SER A 81 26.11 -17.27 6.54
C SER A 81 26.83 -17.88 7.75
N VAL A 82 26.39 -19.05 8.17
CA VAL A 82 27.06 -19.79 9.22
C VAL A 82 28.36 -20.29 8.60
N GLN A 83 29.45 -19.51 8.70
CA GLN A 83 30.76 -20.13 8.72
C GLN A 83 30.77 -20.99 9.99
N GLN A 84 30.45 -22.28 9.79
CA GLN A 84 30.59 -23.32 10.77
C GLN A 84 32.05 -23.33 11.23
N ASN A 85 32.38 -22.60 12.29
CA ASN A 85 33.63 -22.82 12.99
C ASN A 85 33.53 -22.47 14.47
N GLN A 86 33.66 -23.53 15.25
CA GLN A 86 34.23 -23.54 16.60
C GLN A 86 33.34 -23.11 17.77
N PHE A 87 32.23 -23.81 17.97
CA PHE A 87 31.98 -24.34 19.32
C PHE A 87 32.53 -25.77 19.41
N ARG A 88 33.87 -25.87 19.47
CA ARG A 88 34.55 -27.12 19.86
C ARG A 88 34.12 -27.44 21.29
N ARG A 89 33.08 -28.28 21.45
CA ARG A 89 32.88 -29.01 22.70
C ARG A 89 34.11 -29.92 22.88
N LYS A 90 35.01 -29.57 23.80
CA LYS A 90 36.06 -30.49 24.25
C LYS A 90 35.38 -31.69 24.95
N PRO A 91 35.73 -32.95 24.61
CA PRO A 91 35.30 -34.09 25.39
C PRO A 91 36.16 -34.25 26.66
N LYS A 92 35.46 -34.47 27.77
CA LYS A 92 35.80 -35.16 29.04
C LYS A 92 37.27 -35.32 29.45
N CYS A 93 37.56 -34.88 30.68
CA CYS A 93 38.35 -35.65 31.65
C CYS A 93 37.40 -36.10 32.76
#